data_AF-A0A7H9AWS1-F1
#
_entry.id   AF-A0A7H9AWS1-F1
#
_cell.length_a   1.000
_cell.length_b   1.000
_cell.length_c   1.000
_cell.angle_alpha   90.00
_cell.angle_beta   90.00
_cell.angle_gamma   90.00
#
_symmetry.space_group_name_H-M   'P 1'
#
loop_
_entity.id
_entity.type
_entity.pdbx_description
1 polymer ?
#
loop_
_entity_poly.entity_id
_entity_poly.type
_entity_poly.pdbx_seq_one_letter_code
_entity_poly.pdbx_strand_id
1 'polypeptide(L)'
;MLVFKRFASTGSPKAKLEEFFTYHTTSALLKPWIYRPKNANYLLTMDMKDPNSNRPLQPRKPVGPLSRKVLNDYIESIPARSNELVEWFRNWTQVTPRKRQVFNYVSSQHIQLMLVSSFFKLGSYDELLMNLYNNKAKFLKAQNNEAFDVEHFFNTIIMCKLHKNHLCNYRDAELAKRKLIKTWKAITNRNDKTGLANALVSVLARQQGFEVDLKGLSVTDIVLPKLGEIENTNPSKLLNFIQENRYVYLMLRTIVEFSNDGPIDSIIENFISSYRRAAEELGKDDIYDNYIESMKNLWITKSE
;
A
#
# COMPACT_ATOMS: atom_id res chain seq x y z
N MET A 1 30.38 30.11 10.87
CA MET A 1 30.03 28.67 10.73
C MET A 1 28.53 28.53 10.98
N LEU A 2 27.72 28.37 9.92
CA LEU A 2 26.27 28.29 10.03
C LEU A 2 25.87 26.89 10.48
N VAL A 3 25.50 26.75 11.76
CA VAL A 3 24.96 25.51 12.31
C VAL A 3 23.52 25.36 11.82
N PHE A 4 23.32 24.52 10.79
CA PHE A 4 21.98 24.07 10.42
C PHE A 4 21.41 23.20 11.54
N LYS A 5 20.61 23.80 12.42
CA LYS A 5 19.75 23.05 13.36
C LYS A 5 18.73 22.26 12.54
N ARG A 6 18.99 20.97 12.32
CA ARG A 6 17.97 20.02 11.87
C ARG A 6 16.94 19.89 13.00
N PHE A 7 15.81 20.56 12.85
CA PHE A 7 14.67 20.34 13.74
C PHE A 7 14.07 18.97 13.39
N ALA A 8 14.47 17.94 14.13
CA ALA A 8 13.74 16.67 14.11
C ALA A 8 12.37 16.92 14.74
N SER A 9 11.32 16.95 13.92
CA SER A 9 9.94 16.92 14.41
C SER A 9 9.74 15.58 15.14
N THR A 10 9.57 15.63 16.46
CA THR A 10 9.29 14.49 17.35
C THR A 10 7.81 14.09 17.36
N GLY A 11 7.01 14.55 16.39
CA GLY A 11 5.59 14.18 16.28
C GLY A 11 5.39 12.71 15.90
N SER A 12 4.28 12.14 16.36
CA SER A 12 3.81 10.82 15.91
C SER A 12 3.63 10.78 14.39
N PRO A 13 3.74 9.61 13.73
CA PRO A 13 3.55 9.51 12.28
C PRO A 13 2.23 10.11 11.80
N LYS A 14 1.14 9.87 12.57
CA LYS A 14 -0.19 10.46 12.33
C LYS A 14 -0.17 11.99 12.35
N ALA A 15 0.41 12.60 13.39
CA ALA A 15 0.48 14.05 13.51
C ALA A 15 1.28 14.69 12.36
N LYS A 16 2.35 14.03 11.90
CA LYS A 16 3.14 14.49 10.74
C LYS A 16 2.34 14.42 9.44
N LEU A 17 1.55 13.36 9.24
CA LEU A 17 0.65 13.25 8.09
C LEU A 17 -0.45 14.32 8.12
N GLU A 18 -1.03 14.58 9.29
CA GLU A 18 -2.04 15.64 9.48
C GLU A 18 -1.46 17.03 9.21
N GLU A 19 -0.24 17.32 9.67
CA GLU A 19 0.46 18.58 9.39
C GLU A 19 0.71 18.76 7.89
N PHE A 20 1.21 17.71 7.21
CA PHE A 20 1.41 17.70 5.77
C PHE A 20 0.10 17.92 5.01
N PHE A 21 -0.95 17.19 5.40
CA PHE A 21 -2.27 17.32 4.79
C PHE A 21 -2.83 18.72 4.96
N THR A 22 -2.76 19.28 6.18
CA THR A 22 -3.21 20.64 6.49
C THR A 22 -2.46 21.68 5.67
N TYR A 23 -1.13 21.56 5.58
CA TYR A 23 -0.31 22.46 4.77
C TYR A 23 -0.72 22.44 3.29
N HIS A 24 -0.92 21.26 2.70
CA HIS A 24 -1.26 21.16 1.28
C HIS A 24 -2.70 21.58 0.96
N THR A 25 -3.63 21.37 1.89
CA THR A 25 -5.04 21.75 1.75
C THR A 25 -5.31 23.23 2.02
N THR A 26 -4.50 23.88 2.85
CA THR A 26 -4.59 25.33 3.12
C THR A 26 -4.69 26.15 1.83
N SER A 27 -5.52 27.21 1.85
CA SER A 27 -5.68 28.12 0.71
C SER A 27 -4.34 28.71 0.27
N ALA A 28 -4.09 28.77 -1.04
CA ALA A 28 -2.83 29.27 -1.59
C ALA A 28 -2.52 30.71 -1.17
N LEU A 29 -3.56 31.53 -0.99
CA LEU A 29 -3.44 32.91 -0.51
C LEU A 29 -3.00 32.98 0.96
N LEU A 30 -3.41 32.02 1.78
CA LEU A 30 -3.11 32.00 3.22
C LEU A 30 -1.75 31.38 3.55
N LYS A 31 -1.25 30.48 2.69
CA LYS A 31 0.02 29.76 2.96
C LYS A 31 1.22 30.67 3.23
N PRO A 32 1.47 31.73 2.43
CA PRO A 32 2.60 32.62 2.69
C PRO A 32 2.49 33.33 4.03
N TRP A 33 1.29 33.62 4.50
CA TRP A 33 1.06 34.30 5.78
C TRP A 33 1.25 33.35 6.96
N ILE A 34 0.67 32.15 6.88
CA ILE A 34 0.67 31.17 7.98
C ILE A 34 2.02 30.47 8.13
N TYR A 35 2.69 30.08 7.04
CA TYR A 35 3.84 29.16 7.09
C TYR A 35 5.19 29.83 6.85
N ARG A 36 5.27 31.16 6.82
CA ARG A 36 6.54 31.91 6.70
C ARG A 36 6.80 32.72 7.97
N PRO A 37 7.89 32.46 8.70
CA PRO A 37 8.18 33.14 9.98
C PRO A 37 8.21 34.66 9.87
N LYS A 38 8.73 35.20 8.75
CA LYS A 38 8.80 36.64 8.50
C LYS A 38 7.45 37.35 8.47
N ASN A 39 6.36 36.62 8.26
CA ASN A 39 5.01 37.17 8.16
C ASN A 39 4.22 37.03 9.47
N ALA A 40 4.82 36.50 10.55
CA ALA A 40 4.14 36.23 11.81
C ALA A 40 3.50 37.48 12.44
N ASN A 41 4.24 38.59 12.52
CA ASN A 41 3.72 39.84 13.09
C ASN A 41 2.57 40.41 12.25
N TYR A 42 2.68 40.32 10.92
CA TYR A 42 1.65 40.81 10.01
C TYR A 42 0.37 39.96 10.06
N LEU A 43 0.52 38.63 10.23
CA LEU A 43 -0.61 37.73 10.44
C LEU A 43 -1.40 38.08 11.71
N LEU A 44 -0.69 38.44 12.79
CA LEU A 44 -1.33 38.89 14.04
C LEU A 44 -2.09 40.21 13.86
N THR A 45 -1.62 41.11 12.97
CA THR A 45 -2.31 42.39 12.70
C THR A 45 -3.49 42.28 11.73
N MET A 46 -3.65 41.16 11.01
CA MET A 46 -4.72 40.97 10.04
C MET A 46 -6.06 40.50 10.66
N ASP A 47 -6.11 40.27 11.98
CA ASP A 47 -7.28 39.78 12.73
C ASP A 47 -7.96 38.55 12.11
N MET A 48 -7.21 37.76 11.33
CA MET A 48 -7.71 36.56 10.69
C MET A 48 -7.99 35.49 11.75
N LYS A 49 -9.19 34.90 11.71
CA LYS A 49 -9.60 33.82 12.62
C LYS A 49 -9.63 32.48 11.93
N ASP A 50 -9.28 31.43 12.67
CA ASP A 50 -9.50 30.05 12.23
C ASP A 50 -11.02 29.79 12.23
N PRO A 51 -11.60 29.40 11.08
CA PRO A 51 -13.05 29.22 10.95
C PRO A 51 -13.64 28.14 11.85
N ASN A 52 -12.83 27.17 12.31
CA ASN A 52 -13.30 26.08 13.16
C ASN A 52 -13.20 26.40 14.66
N SER A 53 -12.21 27.21 15.07
CA SER A 53 -11.98 27.50 16.50
C SER A 53 -12.33 28.93 16.90
N ASN A 54 -12.62 29.81 15.94
CA ASN A 54 -12.84 31.25 16.11
C ASN A 54 -11.69 31.98 16.84
N ARG A 55 -10.51 31.33 16.93
CA ARG A 55 -9.29 31.89 17.54
C ARG A 55 -8.44 32.59 16.47
N PRO A 56 -7.61 33.59 16.85
CA PRO A 56 -6.68 34.22 15.93
C PRO A 56 -5.75 33.18 15.29
N LEU A 57 -5.58 33.27 13.97
CA LEU A 57 -4.70 32.41 13.19
C LEU A 57 -3.26 32.60 13.66
N GLN A 58 -2.68 31.53 14.18
CA GLN A 58 -1.31 31.54 14.68
C GLN A 58 -0.32 31.21 13.55
N PRO A 59 0.86 31.86 13.54
CA PRO A 59 1.93 31.47 12.64
C PRO A 59 2.38 30.04 12.94
N ARG A 60 2.59 29.25 11.88
CA ARG A 60 3.05 27.86 11.95
C ARG A 60 4.49 27.75 11.48
N LYS A 61 5.16 26.69 11.92
CA LYS A 61 6.53 26.38 11.46
C LYS A 61 6.51 26.08 9.95
N PRO A 62 7.58 26.42 9.22
CA PRO A 62 7.74 25.99 7.83
C PRO A 62 7.64 24.46 7.74
N VAL A 63 6.85 23.98 6.79
CA VAL A 63 6.68 22.54 6.54
C VAL A 63 7.64 22.12 5.43
N GLY A 64 8.56 21.22 5.76
CA GLY A 64 9.47 20.59 4.80
C GLY A 64 8.84 19.40 4.07
N PRO A 65 9.53 18.81 3.08
CA PRO A 65 9.07 17.58 2.45
C PRO A 65 8.95 16.46 3.50
N LEU A 66 7.80 15.78 3.51
CA LEU A 66 7.56 14.64 4.40
C LEU A 66 8.11 13.36 3.77
N SER A 67 8.85 12.56 4.55
CA SER A 67 9.34 11.26 4.10
C SER A 67 8.18 10.28 3.91
N ARG A 68 8.13 9.58 2.77
CA ARG A 68 7.14 8.53 2.48
C ARG A 68 7.10 7.43 3.55
N LYS A 69 8.24 7.15 4.19
CA LYS A 69 8.33 6.20 5.31
C LYS A 69 7.34 6.52 6.44
N VAL A 70 7.00 7.80 6.66
CA VAL A 70 6.04 8.21 7.68
C VAL A 70 4.66 7.59 7.45
N LEU A 71 4.25 7.37 6.20
CA LEU A 71 3.00 6.67 5.90
C LEU A 71 3.10 5.17 6.19
N ASN A 72 4.24 4.54 5.90
CA ASN A 72 4.48 3.15 6.28
C ASN A 72 4.41 2.97 7.79
N ASP A 73 5.16 3.80 8.52
CA ASP A 73 5.20 3.77 9.99
C ASP A 73 3.81 4.00 10.58
N TYR A 74 3.01 4.90 9.98
CA TYR A 74 1.62 5.12 10.38
C TYR A 74 0.78 3.86 10.19
N ILE A 75 0.74 3.27 8.99
CA ILE A 75 -0.07 2.07 8.70
C ILE A 75 0.33 0.91 9.60
N GLU A 76 1.63 0.70 9.80
CA GLU A 76 2.16 -0.37 10.65
C GLU A 76 1.80 -0.16 12.14
N SER A 77 1.70 1.10 12.59
CA SER A 77 1.30 1.47 13.97
C SER A 77 -0.19 1.27 14.28
N ILE A 78 -1.05 1.14 13.27
CA ILE A 78 -2.50 1.00 13.50
C ILE A 78 -2.78 -0.33 14.23
N PRO A 79 -3.56 -0.30 15.34
CA PRO A 79 -3.95 -1.51 16.06
C PRO A 79 -4.74 -2.49 15.16
N ALA A 80 -4.59 -3.79 15.43
CA ALA A 80 -5.39 -4.81 14.75
C ALA A 80 -6.89 -4.56 14.94
N ARG A 81 -7.72 -4.99 13.97
CA ARG A 81 -9.19 -4.80 13.97
C ARG A 81 -9.66 -3.33 13.98
N SER A 82 -8.79 -2.37 13.66
CA SER A 82 -9.16 -0.95 13.59
C SER A 82 -9.65 -0.53 12.20
N ASN A 83 -10.67 0.34 12.18
CA ASN A 83 -11.14 1.03 10.97
C ASN A 83 -10.38 2.32 10.66
N GLU A 84 -9.40 2.69 11.48
CA GLU A 84 -8.68 3.96 11.37
C GLU A 84 -8.05 4.17 9.99
N LEU A 85 -7.51 3.12 9.36
CA LEU A 85 -6.91 3.23 8.02
C LEU A 85 -7.92 3.66 6.97
N VAL A 86 -9.14 3.12 7.02
CA VAL A 86 -10.23 3.43 6.09
C VAL A 86 -10.68 4.87 6.29
N GLU A 87 -10.85 5.30 7.54
CA GLU A 87 -11.24 6.67 7.86
C GLU A 87 -10.18 7.68 7.43
N TRP A 88 -8.92 7.38 7.71
CA TRP A 88 -7.79 8.19 7.26
C TRP A 88 -7.77 8.32 5.74
N PHE A 89 -7.89 7.21 5.01
CA PHE A 89 -7.86 7.23 3.54
C PHE A 89 -9.05 7.97 2.95
N ARG A 90 -10.24 7.82 3.54
CA ARG A 90 -11.44 8.57 3.17
C ARG A 90 -11.22 10.07 3.35
N ASN A 91 -10.71 10.50 4.50
CA ASN A 91 -10.41 11.91 4.76
C ASN A 91 -9.32 12.45 3.81
N TRP A 92 -8.28 11.65 3.56
CA TRP A 92 -7.19 12.00 2.65
C TRP A 92 -7.69 12.27 1.22
N THR A 93 -8.70 11.52 0.78
CA THR A 93 -9.25 11.58 -0.59
C THR A 93 -10.47 12.50 -0.75
N GLN A 94 -10.96 13.13 0.32
CA GLN A 94 -12.05 14.13 0.26
C GLN A 94 -11.62 15.42 -0.47
N VAL A 95 -10.32 15.69 -0.58
CA VAL A 95 -9.80 16.92 -1.20
C VAL A 95 -9.88 16.88 -2.72
N THR A 96 -9.90 18.06 -3.35
CA THR A 96 -9.94 18.16 -4.82
C THR A 96 -8.67 17.58 -5.47
N PRO A 97 -8.76 16.89 -6.64
CA PRO A 97 -7.60 16.37 -7.37
C PRO A 97 -6.54 17.41 -7.76
N ARG A 98 -6.90 18.70 -7.75
CA ARG A 98 -5.95 19.81 -7.98
C ARG A 98 -4.86 19.87 -6.91
N LYS A 99 -5.10 19.31 -5.72
CA LYS A 99 -4.09 19.16 -4.65
C LYS A 99 -3.16 17.97 -4.94
N ARG A 100 -2.47 18.00 -6.10
CA ARG A 100 -1.67 16.88 -6.62
C ARG A 100 -0.65 16.33 -5.61
N GLN A 101 -0.04 17.20 -4.81
CA GLN A 101 0.94 16.79 -3.78
C GLN A 101 0.34 15.82 -2.75
N VAL A 102 -0.95 15.95 -2.41
CA VAL A 102 -1.65 15.04 -1.49
C VAL A 102 -1.84 13.67 -2.15
N PHE A 103 -2.28 13.64 -3.41
CA PHE A 103 -2.50 12.40 -4.16
C PHE A 103 -1.18 11.68 -4.52
N ASN A 104 -0.14 12.41 -4.89
CA ASN A 104 1.16 11.85 -5.30
C ASN A 104 2.04 11.42 -4.12
N TYR A 105 1.65 11.79 -2.89
CA TYR A 105 2.28 11.30 -1.68
C TYR A 105 1.99 9.80 -1.46
N VAL A 106 0.79 9.35 -1.84
CA VAL A 106 0.41 7.93 -1.83
C VAL A 106 0.95 7.26 -3.09
N SER A 107 1.97 6.41 -2.95
CA SER A 107 2.54 5.64 -4.06
C SER A 107 1.83 4.30 -4.23
N SER A 108 2.17 3.57 -5.30
CA SER A 108 1.69 2.20 -5.52
C SER A 108 2.11 1.26 -4.38
N GLN A 109 3.33 1.39 -3.84
CA GLN A 109 3.76 0.63 -2.66
C GLN A 109 2.93 0.94 -1.41
N HIS A 110 2.53 2.21 -1.21
CA HIS A 110 1.62 2.55 -0.12
C HIS A 110 0.26 1.88 -0.30
N ILE A 111 -0.27 1.84 -1.52
CA ILE A 111 -1.54 1.17 -1.81
C ILE A 111 -1.45 -0.34 -1.55
N GLN A 112 -0.37 -0.98 -1.99
CA GLN A 112 -0.09 -2.38 -1.67
C GLN A 112 -0.01 -2.61 -0.16
N LEU A 113 0.74 -1.79 0.58
CA LEU A 113 0.82 -1.89 2.05
C LEU A 113 -0.57 -1.73 2.68
N MET A 114 -1.34 -0.73 2.28
CA MET A 114 -2.70 -0.51 2.81
C MET A 114 -3.59 -1.72 2.55
N LEU A 115 -3.58 -2.28 1.33
CA LEU A 115 -4.37 -3.47 0.98
C LEU A 115 -3.94 -4.69 1.81
N VAL A 116 -2.64 -4.99 1.88
CA VAL A 116 -2.10 -6.11 2.67
C VAL A 116 -2.45 -5.95 4.15
N SER A 117 -2.16 -4.78 4.75
CA SER A 117 -2.49 -4.52 6.16
C SER A 117 -4.00 -4.60 6.42
N SER A 118 -4.83 -4.05 5.52
CA SER A 118 -6.28 -4.13 5.67
C SER A 118 -6.83 -5.55 5.62
N PHE A 119 -6.18 -6.45 4.87
CA PHE A 119 -6.60 -7.82 4.69
C PHE A 119 -6.10 -8.75 5.80
N PHE A 120 -4.80 -8.72 6.09
CA PHE A 120 -4.16 -9.66 7.02
C PHE A 120 -4.12 -9.18 8.48
N LYS A 121 -4.28 -7.87 8.76
CA LYS A 121 -4.15 -7.30 10.12
C LYS A 121 -5.37 -6.53 10.61
N LEU A 122 -6.01 -5.71 9.77
CA LEU A 122 -7.05 -4.77 10.21
C LEU A 122 -8.47 -5.28 9.99
N GLY A 123 -8.69 -6.18 9.02
CA GLY A 123 -10.01 -6.74 8.70
C GLY A 123 -10.96 -5.78 7.98
N SER A 124 -10.47 -4.68 7.41
CA SER A 124 -11.25 -3.62 6.73
C SER A 124 -11.01 -3.58 5.21
N TYR A 125 -10.57 -4.71 4.63
CA TYR A 125 -10.18 -4.84 3.23
C TYR A 125 -11.24 -4.42 2.21
N ASP A 126 -12.47 -4.93 2.33
CA ASP A 126 -13.52 -4.65 1.34
C ASP A 126 -13.90 -3.17 1.30
N GLU A 127 -13.95 -2.51 2.46
CA GLU A 127 -14.22 -1.08 2.58
C GLU A 127 -13.08 -0.23 1.99
N LEU A 128 -11.82 -0.59 2.29
CA LEU A 128 -10.66 0.09 1.72
C LEU A 128 -10.64 -0.06 0.19
N LEU A 129 -10.85 -1.28 -0.31
CA LEU A 129 -10.86 -1.57 -1.74
C LEU A 129 -11.98 -0.82 -2.46
N MET A 130 -13.17 -0.74 -1.87
CA MET A 130 -14.27 0.06 -2.41
C MET A 130 -13.91 1.55 -2.46
N ASN A 131 -13.28 2.09 -1.40
CA ASN A 131 -12.81 3.47 -1.37
C ASN A 131 -11.74 3.76 -2.44
N LEU A 132 -10.82 2.82 -2.70
CA LEU A 132 -9.84 2.91 -3.77
C LEU A 132 -10.51 2.99 -5.14
N TYR A 133 -11.49 2.11 -5.42
CA TYR A 133 -12.25 2.14 -6.67
C TYR A 133 -13.02 3.46 -6.85
N ASN A 134 -13.72 3.93 -5.81
CA ASN A 134 -14.51 5.16 -5.86
C ASN A 134 -13.65 6.41 -6.09
N ASN A 135 -12.39 6.39 -5.63
CA ASN A 135 -11.48 7.52 -5.79
C ASN A 135 -10.50 7.38 -6.97
N LYS A 136 -10.55 6.28 -7.75
CA LYS A 136 -9.67 6.07 -8.92
C LYS A 136 -9.60 7.29 -9.83
N ALA A 137 -10.76 7.83 -10.22
CA ALA A 137 -10.82 8.99 -11.12
C ALA A 137 -10.11 10.23 -10.54
N LYS A 138 -10.08 10.41 -9.22
CA LYS A 138 -9.37 11.51 -8.56
C LYS A 138 -7.85 11.34 -8.65
N PHE A 139 -7.33 10.14 -8.41
CA PHE A 139 -5.90 9.84 -8.57
C PHE A 139 -5.43 10.09 -10.00
N LEU A 140 -6.21 9.66 -11.01
CA LEU A 140 -5.89 9.92 -12.42
C LEU A 140 -5.92 11.42 -12.76
N LYS A 141 -6.94 12.16 -12.30
CA LYS A 141 -7.00 13.62 -12.46
C LYS A 141 -5.83 14.35 -11.77
N ALA A 142 -5.28 13.75 -10.71
CA ALA A 142 -4.11 14.25 -10.02
C ALA A 142 -2.77 13.85 -10.68
N GLN A 143 -2.81 13.11 -11.81
CA GLN A 143 -1.67 12.53 -12.52
C GLN A 143 -0.92 11.43 -11.76
N ASN A 144 -1.58 10.76 -10.82
CA ASN A 144 -1.05 9.57 -10.15
C ASN A 144 -1.54 8.30 -10.85
N ASN A 145 -1.00 8.03 -12.04
CA ASN A 145 -1.39 6.87 -12.84
C ASN A 145 -0.80 5.54 -12.31
N GLU A 146 0.28 5.62 -11.54
CA GLU A 146 0.97 4.46 -10.98
C GLU A 146 0.22 3.85 -9.79
N ALA A 147 -0.66 4.61 -9.13
CA ALA A 147 -1.48 4.12 -8.03
C ALA A 147 -2.30 2.84 -8.34
N PHE A 148 -2.65 2.62 -9.61
CA PHE A 148 -3.45 1.47 -10.06
C PHE A 148 -2.67 0.68 -11.12
N ASP A 149 -1.48 0.21 -10.76
CA ASP A 149 -0.63 -0.64 -11.59
C ASP A 149 -0.88 -2.14 -11.40
N VAL A 150 -0.29 -2.95 -12.27
CA VAL A 150 -0.37 -4.42 -12.18
C VAL A 150 0.37 -4.95 -10.95
N GLU A 151 1.63 -4.52 -10.78
CA GLU A 151 2.56 -5.06 -9.78
C GLU A 151 2.08 -4.93 -8.34
N HIS A 152 1.52 -3.78 -7.98
CA HIS A 152 1.18 -3.44 -6.60
C HIS A 152 -0.33 -3.51 -6.35
N PHE A 153 -1.15 -3.02 -7.26
CA PHE A 153 -2.61 -2.99 -7.05
C PHE A 153 -3.29 -4.27 -7.52
N PHE A 154 -3.11 -4.65 -8.79
CA PHE A 154 -3.78 -5.83 -9.35
C PHE A 154 -3.35 -7.11 -8.62
N ASN A 155 -2.04 -7.38 -8.58
CA ASN A 155 -1.49 -8.61 -8.03
C ASN A 155 -1.87 -8.78 -6.55
N THR A 156 -1.82 -7.71 -5.75
CA THR A 156 -2.25 -7.74 -4.35
C THR A 156 -3.75 -8.03 -4.20
N ILE A 157 -4.61 -7.51 -5.08
CA ILE A 157 -6.03 -7.86 -5.05
C ILE A 157 -6.24 -9.35 -5.36
N ILE A 158 -5.54 -9.90 -6.35
CA ILE A 158 -5.67 -11.32 -6.69
C ILE A 158 -5.17 -12.19 -5.55
N MET A 159 -4.01 -11.86 -4.97
CA MET A 159 -3.45 -12.53 -3.79
C MET A 159 -4.45 -12.54 -2.62
N CYS A 160 -4.99 -11.39 -2.22
CA CYS A 160 -6.00 -11.33 -1.15
C CYS A 160 -7.27 -12.10 -1.50
N LYS A 161 -7.69 -12.10 -2.77
CA LYS A 161 -8.88 -12.82 -3.21
C LYS A 161 -8.71 -14.33 -3.14
N LEU A 162 -7.54 -14.86 -3.50
CA LEU A 162 -7.22 -16.29 -3.36
C LEU A 162 -7.40 -16.76 -1.91
N HIS A 163 -6.80 -16.02 -0.98
CA HIS A 163 -6.93 -16.26 0.46
C HIS A 163 -8.38 -16.15 0.95
N LYS A 164 -9.08 -15.09 0.55
CA LYS A 164 -10.48 -14.87 0.94
C LYS A 164 -11.40 -15.99 0.45
N ASN A 165 -11.23 -16.41 -0.80
CA ASN A 165 -12.00 -17.50 -1.37
C ASN A 165 -11.78 -18.80 -0.61
N HIS A 166 -10.52 -19.11 -0.26
CA HIS A 166 -10.18 -20.29 0.51
C HIS A 166 -10.81 -20.25 1.92
N LEU A 167 -10.60 -19.16 2.66
CA LEU A 167 -11.14 -18.99 4.01
C LEU A 167 -12.66 -19.06 4.08
N CYS A 168 -13.36 -18.38 3.18
CA CYS A 168 -14.81 -18.32 3.17
C CYS A 168 -15.46 -19.46 2.36
N ASN A 169 -14.65 -20.40 1.85
CA ASN A 169 -15.07 -21.47 0.93
C ASN A 169 -15.96 -20.96 -0.23
N TYR A 170 -15.62 -19.80 -0.80
CA TYR A 170 -16.37 -19.24 -1.92
C TYR A 170 -16.03 -20.00 -3.21
N ARG A 171 -17.08 -20.55 -3.85
CA ARG A 171 -17.00 -21.26 -5.12
C ARG A 171 -18.06 -20.72 -6.07
N ASP A 172 -17.74 -19.66 -6.80
CA ASP A 172 -18.60 -19.08 -7.83
C ASP A 172 -17.72 -18.59 -8.99
N ALA A 173 -17.56 -19.45 -9.99
CA ALA A 173 -16.73 -19.22 -11.17
C ALA A 173 -17.12 -17.94 -11.91
N GLU A 174 -18.42 -17.72 -12.12
CA GLU A 174 -18.96 -16.59 -12.87
C GLU A 174 -18.77 -15.27 -12.14
N LEU A 175 -19.04 -15.24 -10.83
CA LEU A 175 -18.75 -14.06 -10.01
C LEU A 175 -17.25 -13.80 -9.91
N ALA A 176 -16.43 -14.85 -9.78
CA ALA A 176 -14.99 -14.73 -9.73
C ALA A 176 -14.42 -14.11 -11.02
N LYS A 177 -14.86 -14.61 -12.19
CA LYS A 177 -14.51 -14.10 -13.52
C LYS A 177 -14.95 -12.65 -13.73
N ARG A 178 -16.21 -12.32 -13.40
CA ARG A 178 -16.72 -10.93 -13.49
C ARG A 178 -15.90 -9.98 -12.61
N LYS A 179 -15.60 -10.37 -11.37
CA LYS A 179 -14.76 -9.57 -10.46
C LYS A 179 -13.34 -9.41 -11.02
N LEU A 180 -12.73 -10.46 -11.57
CA LEU A 180 -11.40 -10.41 -12.19
C LEU A 180 -11.38 -9.39 -13.34
N ILE A 181 -12.35 -9.46 -14.26
CA ILE A 181 -12.47 -8.53 -15.39
C ILE A 181 -12.66 -7.09 -14.90
N LYS A 182 -13.49 -6.88 -13.86
CA LYS A 182 -13.69 -5.55 -13.26
C LYS A 182 -12.39 -5.00 -12.68
N THR A 183 -11.63 -5.82 -11.94
CA THR A 183 -10.32 -5.42 -11.40
C THR A 183 -9.35 -5.09 -12.54
N TRP A 184 -9.28 -5.91 -13.59
CA TRP A 184 -8.40 -5.67 -14.74
C TRP A 184 -8.72 -4.38 -15.50
N LYS A 185 -10.01 -4.06 -15.67
CA LYS A 185 -10.46 -2.77 -16.24
C LYS A 185 -10.10 -1.58 -15.36
N ALA A 186 -9.86 -1.79 -14.06
CA ALA A 186 -9.47 -0.73 -13.16
C ALA A 186 -7.98 -0.36 -13.27
N ILE A 187 -7.15 -1.21 -13.89
CA ILE A 187 -5.71 -0.97 -14.02
C ILE A 187 -5.42 0.11 -15.07
N THR A 188 -4.56 1.06 -14.71
CA THR A 188 -4.12 2.16 -15.59
C THR A 188 -2.72 1.97 -16.12
N ASN A 189 -1.83 1.33 -15.36
CA ASN A 189 -0.52 0.92 -15.83
C ASN A 189 -0.48 -0.61 -15.92
N ARG A 190 -0.52 -1.14 -17.16
CA ARG A 190 -0.59 -2.58 -17.44
C ARG A 190 0.77 -3.27 -17.61
N ASN A 191 1.86 -2.59 -17.25
CA ASN A 191 3.19 -3.16 -17.35
C ASN A 191 3.40 -4.22 -16.25
N ASP A 192 3.36 -5.49 -16.64
CA ASP A 192 3.72 -6.65 -15.81
C ASP A 192 5.21 -6.93 -15.99
N LYS A 193 6.03 -6.39 -15.08
CA LYS A 193 7.48 -6.52 -15.09
C LYS A 193 7.94 -7.85 -14.50
N THR A 194 7.21 -8.35 -13.52
CA THR A 194 7.59 -9.57 -12.79
C THR A 194 7.01 -10.84 -13.40
N GLY A 195 5.97 -10.72 -14.25
CA GLY A 195 5.23 -11.86 -14.80
C GLY A 195 4.27 -12.50 -13.79
N LEU A 196 4.16 -11.94 -12.58
CA LEU A 196 3.35 -12.51 -11.50
C LEU A 196 1.86 -12.40 -11.76
N ALA A 197 1.41 -11.47 -12.62
CA ALA A 197 -0.01 -11.34 -12.91
C ALA A 197 -0.53 -12.59 -13.63
N ASN A 198 0.21 -13.13 -14.60
CA ASN A 198 -0.16 -14.36 -15.30
C ASN A 198 -0.24 -15.55 -14.33
N ALA A 199 0.73 -15.70 -13.44
CA ALA A 199 0.75 -16.78 -12.45
C ALA A 199 -0.42 -16.68 -11.46
N LEU A 200 -0.63 -15.52 -10.85
CA LEU A 200 -1.72 -15.29 -9.89
C LEU A 200 -3.12 -15.48 -10.52
N VAL A 201 -3.31 -15.00 -11.75
CA VAL A 201 -4.58 -15.15 -12.46
C VAL A 201 -4.84 -16.61 -12.80
N SER A 202 -3.81 -17.35 -13.23
CA SER A 202 -3.92 -18.78 -13.53
C SER A 202 -4.29 -19.58 -12.29
N VAL A 203 -3.67 -19.28 -11.13
CA VAL A 203 -4.00 -19.91 -9.85
C VAL A 203 -5.44 -19.60 -9.44
N LEU A 204 -5.90 -18.35 -9.57
CA LEU A 204 -7.28 -17.97 -9.27
C LEU A 204 -8.29 -18.69 -10.17
N ALA A 205 -7.97 -18.81 -11.46
CA ALA A 205 -8.79 -19.48 -12.44
C ALA A 205 -8.96 -20.97 -12.12
N ARG A 206 -7.87 -21.65 -11.76
CA ARG A 206 -7.91 -23.05 -11.27
C ARG A 206 -8.69 -23.18 -9.97
N GLN A 207 -8.45 -22.30 -8.99
CA GLN A 207 -9.14 -22.33 -7.69
C GLN A 207 -10.67 -22.23 -7.84
N GLN A 208 -11.14 -21.46 -8.83
CA GLN A 208 -12.57 -21.18 -9.03
C GLN A 208 -13.20 -21.96 -10.20
N GLY A 209 -12.41 -22.70 -10.98
CA GLY A 209 -12.89 -23.51 -12.11
C GLY A 209 -13.36 -22.68 -13.30
N PHE A 210 -12.61 -21.66 -13.72
CA PHE A 210 -12.90 -20.88 -14.94
C PHE A 210 -11.70 -20.74 -15.86
N GLU A 211 -11.94 -20.37 -17.12
CA GLU A 211 -10.88 -20.05 -18.10
C GLU A 211 -10.53 -18.55 -18.10
N VAL A 212 -9.23 -18.27 -18.17
CA VAL A 212 -8.71 -16.91 -18.18
C VAL A 212 -8.90 -16.28 -19.55
N ASP A 213 -9.73 -15.25 -19.62
CA ASP A 213 -9.83 -14.36 -20.78
C ASP A 213 -9.73 -12.90 -20.32
N LEU A 214 -8.50 -12.37 -20.30
CA LEU A 214 -8.20 -10.98 -19.99
C LEU A 214 -7.54 -10.30 -21.19
N LYS A 215 -8.35 -9.59 -21.97
CA LYS A 215 -7.86 -8.79 -23.10
C LYS A 215 -6.75 -7.83 -22.69
N GLY A 216 -5.60 -7.97 -23.36
CA GLY A 216 -4.42 -7.13 -23.17
C GLY A 216 -3.53 -7.50 -22.00
N LEU A 217 -3.75 -8.64 -21.34
CA LEU A 217 -2.72 -9.29 -20.52
C LEU A 217 -1.88 -10.18 -21.45
N SER A 218 -0.64 -9.77 -21.74
CA SER A 218 0.31 -10.60 -22.48
C SER A 218 0.78 -11.74 -21.59
N VAL A 219 1.21 -12.85 -22.21
CA VAL A 219 2.00 -13.86 -21.50
C VAL A 219 3.39 -13.28 -21.31
N THR A 220 3.83 -13.19 -20.06
CA THR A 220 5.14 -12.67 -19.67
C THR A 220 5.87 -13.71 -18.84
N ASP A 221 7.15 -13.92 -19.12
CA ASP A 221 7.99 -14.81 -18.31
C ASP A 221 8.19 -14.25 -16.91
N ILE A 222 8.34 -15.15 -15.93
CA ILE A 222 8.55 -14.75 -14.54
C ILE A 222 9.98 -14.24 -14.37
N VAL A 223 10.11 -12.97 -13.98
CA VAL A 223 11.39 -12.32 -13.70
C VAL A 223 11.43 -11.86 -12.25
N LEU A 224 12.22 -12.57 -11.44
CA LEU A 224 12.38 -12.28 -10.02
C LEU A 224 13.76 -11.72 -9.70
N PRO A 225 13.87 -10.83 -8.70
CA PRO A 225 15.15 -10.32 -8.24
C PRO A 225 15.97 -11.46 -7.64
N LYS A 226 17.26 -11.52 -7.99
CA LYS A 226 18.17 -12.55 -7.49
C LYS A 226 19.00 -11.98 -6.34
N LEU A 227 19.01 -12.69 -5.22
CA LEU A 227 20.02 -12.48 -4.19
C LEU A 227 21.31 -13.18 -4.67
N GLY A 228 22.46 -12.53 -4.50
CA GLY A 228 23.76 -13.19 -4.71
C GLY A 228 23.99 -14.29 -3.66
N GLU A 229 25.22 -14.78 -3.56
CA GLU A 229 25.59 -15.76 -2.53
C GLU A 229 25.32 -15.21 -1.12
N ILE A 230 24.38 -15.84 -0.41
CA ILE A 230 23.89 -15.38 0.90
C ILE A 230 25.00 -15.42 1.95
N GLU A 231 25.83 -16.47 1.94
CA GLU A 231 26.98 -16.67 2.86
C GLU A 231 27.98 -15.49 2.84
N ASN A 232 28.12 -14.82 1.70
CA ASN A 232 29.07 -13.73 1.51
C ASN A 232 28.41 -12.34 1.56
N THR A 233 27.12 -12.27 1.88
CA THR A 233 26.33 -11.03 1.80
C THR A 233 26.25 -10.34 3.17
N ASN A 234 26.63 -9.06 3.22
CA ASN A 234 26.52 -8.22 4.43
C ASN A 234 25.06 -8.17 4.95
N PRO A 235 24.84 -8.29 6.29
CA PRO A 235 23.51 -8.19 6.91
C PRO A 235 22.63 -7.02 6.44
N SER A 236 23.21 -5.85 6.18
CA SER A 236 22.45 -4.69 5.66
C SER A 236 21.88 -4.92 4.27
N LYS A 237 22.60 -5.66 3.41
CA LYS A 237 22.10 -6.02 2.08
C LYS A 237 21.00 -7.07 2.16
N LEU A 238 21.13 -8.05 3.06
CA LEU A 238 20.08 -9.03 3.34
C LEU A 238 18.80 -8.34 3.84
N LEU A 239 18.95 -7.40 4.77
CA LEU A 239 17.83 -6.64 5.31
C LEU A 239 17.10 -5.85 4.23
N ASN A 240 17.85 -5.15 3.36
CA ASN A 240 17.27 -4.39 2.25
C ASN A 240 16.55 -5.31 1.27
N PHE A 241 17.16 -6.45 0.90
CA PHE A 241 16.53 -7.43 0.02
C PHE A 241 15.19 -7.92 0.56
N ILE A 242 15.13 -8.27 1.86
CA ILE A 242 13.90 -8.70 2.52
C ILE A 242 12.85 -7.57 2.52
N GLN A 243 13.25 -6.34 2.87
CA GLN A 243 12.33 -5.22 2.94
C GLN A 243 11.74 -4.85 1.57
N GLU A 244 12.57 -4.83 0.53
CA GLU A 244 12.16 -4.47 -0.84
C GLU A 244 11.27 -5.55 -1.45
N ASN A 245 11.53 -6.82 -1.16
CA ASN A 245 10.85 -7.93 -1.82
C ASN A 245 9.79 -8.62 -0.96
N ARG A 246 9.44 -8.04 0.20
CA ARG A 246 8.45 -8.64 1.11
C ARG A 246 7.14 -9.01 0.42
N TYR A 247 6.61 -8.14 -0.44
CA TYR A 247 5.32 -8.39 -1.10
C TYR A 247 5.40 -9.35 -2.27
N VAL A 248 6.52 -9.33 -3.01
CA VAL A 248 6.82 -10.35 -4.02
C VAL A 248 6.86 -11.72 -3.36
N TYR A 249 7.55 -11.83 -2.23
CA TYR A 249 7.59 -13.05 -1.43
C TYR A 249 6.19 -13.53 -1.02
N LEU A 250 5.31 -12.65 -0.53
CA LEU A 250 3.93 -13.02 -0.18
C LEU A 250 3.13 -13.54 -1.38
N MET A 251 3.26 -12.89 -2.54
CA MET A 251 2.56 -13.32 -3.77
C MET A 251 3.03 -14.69 -4.22
N LEU A 252 4.35 -14.92 -4.18
CA LEU A 252 4.96 -16.20 -4.56
C LEU A 252 4.55 -17.33 -3.62
N ARG A 253 4.58 -17.10 -2.30
CA ARG A 253 4.07 -18.06 -1.30
C ARG A 253 2.58 -18.36 -1.52
N THR A 254 1.78 -17.35 -1.88
CA THR A 254 0.36 -17.52 -2.23
C THR A 254 0.16 -18.34 -3.50
N ILE A 255 1.00 -18.14 -4.52
CA ILE A 255 0.99 -18.96 -5.74
C ILE A 255 1.26 -20.42 -5.38
N VAL A 256 2.32 -20.68 -4.61
CA VAL A 256 2.69 -22.04 -4.19
C VAL A 256 1.56 -22.70 -3.39
N GLU A 257 0.98 -22.00 -2.41
CA GLU A 257 -0.09 -22.54 -1.56
C GLU A 257 -1.34 -22.97 -2.35
N PHE A 258 -1.72 -22.24 -3.40
CA PHE A 258 -2.95 -22.49 -4.16
C PHE A 258 -2.73 -23.15 -5.52
N SER A 259 -1.51 -23.56 -5.86
CA SER A 259 -1.22 -24.17 -7.18
C SER A 259 -1.73 -25.61 -7.35
N ASN A 260 -2.24 -26.25 -6.28
CA ASN A 260 -2.95 -27.55 -6.25
C ASN A 260 -2.41 -28.58 -7.28
N ASP A 261 -1.30 -29.26 -6.95
CA ASP A 261 -0.60 -30.27 -7.76
C ASP A 261 -0.13 -29.84 -9.16
N GLY A 262 -0.36 -28.58 -9.55
CA GLY A 262 0.18 -28.02 -10.78
C GLY A 262 1.69 -27.79 -10.70
N PRO A 263 2.39 -27.76 -11.85
CA PRO A 263 3.82 -27.46 -11.88
C PRO A 263 4.06 -26.05 -11.36
N ILE A 264 4.95 -25.94 -10.38
CA ILE A 264 5.47 -24.67 -9.88
C ILE A 264 6.76 -24.38 -10.63
N ASP A 265 6.91 -23.15 -11.13
CA ASP A 265 8.14 -22.73 -11.79
C ASP A 265 9.30 -22.75 -10.78
N SER A 266 10.40 -23.42 -11.13
CA SER A 266 11.58 -23.52 -10.25
C SER A 266 12.17 -22.16 -9.87
N ILE A 267 11.95 -21.12 -10.68
CA ILE A 267 12.36 -19.74 -10.37
C ILE A 267 11.63 -19.24 -9.11
N ILE A 268 10.36 -19.60 -8.92
CA ILE A 268 9.56 -19.25 -7.75
C ILE A 268 10.11 -19.94 -6.50
N GLU A 269 10.34 -21.25 -6.58
CA GLU A 269 10.83 -22.05 -5.45
C GLU A 269 12.22 -21.57 -4.99
N ASN A 270 13.11 -21.32 -5.96
CA ASN A 270 14.45 -20.79 -5.69
C ASN A 270 14.39 -19.43 -5.01
N PHE A 271 13.50 -18.53 -5.45
CA PHE A 271 13.34 -17.23 -4.82
C PHE A 271 12.82 -17.35 -3.39
N ILE A 272 11.77 -18.16 -3.15
CA ILE A 272 11.20 -18.39 -1.82
C ILE A 272 12.26 -18.95 -0.87
N SER A 273 13.01 -19.97 -1.31
CA SER A 273 14.09 -20.55 -0.53
C SER A 273 15.17 -19.53 -0.20
N SER A 274 15.57 -18.70 -1.18
CA SER A 274 16.59 -17.66 -0.97
C SER A 274 16.12 -16.59 0.02
N TYR A 275 14.85 -16.19 -0.08
CA TYR A 275 14.26 -15.20 0.83
C TYR A 275 14.16 -15.73 2.26
N ARG A 276 13.69 -16.98 2.44
CA ARG A 276 13.58 -17.63 3.75
C ARG A 276 14.93 -17.77 4.43
N ARG A 277 15.93 -18.28 3.70
CA ARG A 277 17.30 -18.38 4.21
C ARG A 277 17.84 -17.02 4.62
N ALA A 278 17.63 -15.97 3.82
CA ALA A 278 18.03 -14.62 4.21
C ALA A 278 17.33 -14.10 5.48
N ALA A 279 16.06 -14.45 5.69
CA ALA A 279 15.30 -14.08 6.89
C ALA A 279 15.80 -14.82 8.14
N GLU A 280 16.08 -16.13 8.00
CA GLU A 280 16.65 -16.99 9.04
C GLU A 280 18.03 -16.46 9.50
N GLU A 281 18.91 -16.09 8.57
CA GLU A 281 20.22 -15.48 8.89
C GLU A 281 20.11 -14.17 9.68
N LEU A 282 18.99 -13.45 9.55
CA LEU A 282 18.70 -12.24 10.32
C LEU A 282 17.88 -12.50 11.59
N GLY A 283 17.60 -13.76 11.92
CA GLY A 283 16.78 -14.15 13.07
C GLY A 283 15.33 -13.67 12.97
N LYS A 284 14.75 -13.64 11.76
CA LYS A 284 13.38 -13.20 11.52
C LYS A 284 12.47 -14.37 11.17
N ASP A 285 11.27 -14.35 11.74
CA ASP A 285 10.21 -15.30 11.39
C ASP A 285 9.70 -15.11 9.96
N ASP A 286 9.06 -16.16 9.43
CA ASP A 286 8.43 -16.11 8.12
C ASP A 286 7.22 -15.14 8.13
N ILE A 287 7.39 -14.01 7.45
CA ILE A 287 6.36 -12.97 7.37
C ILE A 287 5.06 -13.49 6.74
N TYR A 288 5.13 -14.49 5.86
CA TYR A 288 3.94 -15.09 5.27
C TYR A 288 3.12 -15.80 6.34
N ASP A 289 3.76 -16.67 7.12
CA ASP A 289 3.09 -17.49 8.12
C ASP A 289 2.46 -16.61 9.21
N ASN A 290 3.18 -15.57 9.64
CA ASN A 290 2.67 -14.53 10.55
C ASN A 290 1.41 -13.83 10.01
N TYR A 291 1.37 -13.51 8.71
CA TYR A 291 0.18 -12.91 8.09
C TYR A 291 -0.98 -13.89 7.96
N ILE A 292 -0.73 -15.15 7.63
CA ILE A 292 -1.78 -16.17 7.55
C ILE A 292 -2.41 -16.41 8.92
N GLU A 293 -1.59 -16.51 9.98
CA GLU A 293 -2.08 -16.66 11.34
C GLU A 293 -2.93 -15.46 11.77
N SER A 294 -2.42 -14.23 11.57
CA SER A 294 -3.15 -13.01 11.89
C SER A 294 -4.48 -12.93 11.15
N MET A 295 -4.49 -13.27 9.86
CA MET A 295 -5.69 -13.34 9.04
C MET A 295 -6.69 -14.37 9.57
N LYS A 296 -6.28 -15.61 9.86
CA LYS A 296 -7.17 -16.64 10.41
C LYS A 296 -7.84 -16.12 11.71
N ASN A 297 -7.06 -15.53 12.60
CA ASN A 297 -7.57 -14.95 13.85
C ASN A 297 -8.52 -13.76 13.63
N LEU A 298 -8.43 -13.03 12.52
CA LEU A 298 -9.33 -11.91 12.21
C LEU A 298 -10.64 -12.35 11.59
N TRP A 299 -10.56 -13.28 10.63
CA TRP A 299 -11.69 -13.64 9.77
C TRP A 299 -12.59 -14.71 10.42
N ILE A 300 -12.05 -15.57 11.29
CA ILE A 300 -12.84 -16.54 12.07
C ILE A 300 -13.80 -15.81 13.05
N THR A 301 -13.36 -14.75 13.72
CA THR A 301 -14.20 -14.00 14.68
C THR A 301 -15.26 -13.12 14.02
N LYS A 302 -15.24 -12.94 12.69
CA LYS A 302 -16.27 -12.18 11.96
C LYS A 302 -17.43 -13.04 11.45
N SER A 303 -17.26 -14.36 11.47
CA SER A 303 -18.29 -15.33 11.07
C SER A 303 -19.14 -15.87 12.23
N GLU A 304 -18.79 -15.50 13.47
CA GLU A 304 -19.60 -15.67 14.68
C GLU A 304 -20.41 -14.39 14.96
#